data_AF-A0A2D4F7K9-F1
#
_entry.id   AF-A0A2D4F7K9-F1
#
_cell.length_a   1.000
_cell.length_b   1.000
_cell.length_c   1.000
_cell.angle_alpha   90.00
_cell.angle_beta   90.00
_cell.angle_gamma   90.00
#
_symmetry.space_group_name_H-M   'P 1'
#
loop_
_entity.id
_entity.type
_entity.pdbx_description
1 polymer ?
#
loop_
_entity_poly.entity_id
_entity_poly.type
_entity_poly.pdbx_seq_one_letter_code
_entity_poly.pdbx_strand_id
1 'polypeptide(L)'
;EESGCEEELVQINSHAELTSHLQQHLPNLASIYHEHLSQGPAVHKHQYSSNAVTDINLDNVCKKGNTLLWDLVQDEDAIHLSEGLINEAEKLLCSLVCWFTDRQIRMRFIEGCLENLANNRSVVVSLRLLPKLFGTFQQFGSSYDTHWITMWAEKELNMMKLFFDNLIHYIQAVRERRHKHTLYSHSAEVQVRLQFLTCVFSTLGSPDHFRLSLEQVDVLWHCLVEDSECYDDALHWFLNQVRSKDQHAMGMETYKHLFLEKVKWI
;
A
#
# COMPACT_ATOMS: atom_id res chain seq x y z
N GLU A 1 1.87 -0.60 46.18
CA GLU A 1 2.10 -0.06 44.84
C GLU A 1 1.06 -0.66 43.90
N GLU A 2 -0.15 -0.10 43.92
CA GLU A 2 -1.25 -0.40 42.99
C GLU A 2 -1.79 0.97 42.58
N SER A 3 -1.24 1.55 41.50
CA SER A 3 -1.65 2.88 41.03
C SER A 3 -1.50 3.05 39.51
N GLY A 4 -1.24 1.97 38.76
CA GLY A 4 -1.03 2.04 37.31
C GLY A 4 -2.26 1.72 36.46
N CYS A 5 -3.31 1.12 37.03
CA CYS A 5 -4.43 0.58 36.26
C CYS A 5 -5.60 1.55 36.09
N GLU A 6 -5.70 2.61 36.89
CA GLU A 6 -6.82 3.58 36.79
C GLU A 6 -6.62 4.60 35.67
N GLU A 7 -5.38 4.97 35.35
CA GLU A 7 -5.09 6.04 34.39
C GLU A 7 -5.33 5.58 32.92
N GLU A 8 -5.09 4.30 32.63
CA GLU A 8 -5.35 3.70 31.31
C GLU A 8 -6.85 3.50 31.04
N LEU A 9 -7.64 3.18 32.08
CA LEU A 9 -9.10 3.05 31.99
C LEU A 9 -9.80 4.40 31.77
N VAL A 10 -9.29 5.47 32.37
CA VAL A 10 -9.82 6.83 32.16
C VAL A 10 -9.54 7.31 30.73
N GLN A 11 -8.39 6.99 30.14
CA GLN A 11 -8.08 7.30 28.75
C GLN A 11 -8.99 6.56 27.76
N ILE A 12 -9.27 5.27 27.99
CA ILE A 12 -10.18 4.49 27.13
C ILE A 12 -11.61 5.04 27.21
N ASN A 13 -12.08 5.41 28.40
CA ASN A 13 -13.43 5.96 28.58
C ASN A 13 -13.57 7.35 27.93
N SER A 14 -12.52 8.19 28.00
CA SER A 14 -12.49 9.49 27.32
C SER A 14 -12.52 9.37 25.80
N HIS A 15 -11.89 8.35 25.23
CA HIS A 15 -11.93 8.06 23.79
C HIS A 15 -13.31 7.53 23.34
N ALA A 16 -13.96 6.72 24.17
CA ALA A 16 -15.33 6.25 23.91
C ALA A 16 -16.36 7.39 23.99
N GLU A 17 -16.20 8.31 24.95
CA GLU A 17 -17.05 9.51 25.09
C GLU A 17 -16.85 10.49 23.93
N LEU A 18 -15.61 10.70 23.45
CA LEU A 18 -15.34 11.56 22.29
C LEU A 18 -15.93 10.96 20.99
N THR A 19 -15.82 9.64 20.82
CA THR A 19 -16.35 8.94 19.64
C THR A 19 -17.88 8.92 19.63
N SER A 20 -18.50 8.72 20.80
CA SER A 20 -19.97 8.75 20.93
C SER A 20 -20.55 10.16 20.76
N HIS A 21 -19.85 11.22 21.21
CA HIS A 21 -20.24 12.60 20.95
C HIS A 21 -20.15 12.99 19.46
N LEU A 22 -19.12 12.52 18.74
CA LEU A 22 -19.01 12.72 17.29
C LEU A 22 -20.09 11.96 16.51
N GLN A 23 -20.44 10.75 16.97
CA GLN A 23 -21.43 9.90 16.31
C GLN A 23 -22.88 10.41 16.52
N GLN A 24 -23.14 11.14 17.62
CA GLN A 24 -24.43 11.79 17.87
C GLN A 24 -24.62 13.12 17.12
N HIS A 25 -23.55 13.83 16.77
CA HIS A 25 -23.65 15.12 16.07
C HIS A 25 -23.64 15.04 14.53
N LEU A 26 -23.27 13.90 13.94
CA LEU A 26 -23.25 13.73 12.48
C LEU A 26 -24.64 13.79 11.80
N PRO A 27 -25.73 13.22 12.36
CA PRO A 27 -27.07 13.36 11.77
C PRO A 27 -27.54 14.82 11.71
N ASN A 28 -27.10 15.65 12.66
CA ASN A 28 -27.46 17.07 12.72
C ASN A 28 -26.71 17.94 11.69
N LEU A 29 -25.54 17.51 11.20
CA LEU A 29 -24.87 18.19 10.08
C LEU A 29 -25.52 17.84 8.73
N ALA A 30 -26.00 16.61 8.57
CA ALA A 30 -26.76 16.19 7.39
C ALA A 30 -28.12 16.92 7.27
N SER A 31 -28.79 17.23 8.39
CA SER A 31 -30.05 17.99 8.37
C SER A 31 -29.88 19.47 8.03
N ILE A 32 -28.78 20.11 8.46
CA ILE A 32 -28.48 21.52 8.10
C ILE A 32 -28.23 21.67 6.60
N TYR A 33 -27.60 20.68 5.95
CA TYR A 33 -27.44 20.67 4.49
C TYR A 33 -28.76 20.52 3.73
N HIS A 34 -29.76 19.84 4.32
CA HIS A 34 -31.08 19.68 3.71
C HIS A 34 -31.97 20.92 3.84
N GLU A 35 -31.80 21.76 4.87
CA GLU A 35 -32.68 22.92 5.10
C GLU A 35 -32.33 24.13 4.21
N HIS A 36 -31.06 24.28 3.82
CA HIS A 36 -30.58 25.45 3.05
C HIS A 36 -30.70 25.35 1.52
N LEU A 37 -31.20 24.23 0.96
CA LEU A 37 -31.36 24.09 -0.49
C LEU A 37 -32.64 24.69 -1.09
N SER A 38 -33.50 25.32 -0.27
CA SER A 38 -34.86 25.67 -0.66
C SER A 38 -35.08 27.07 -1.23
N GLN A 39 -34.07 27.96 -1.30
CA GLN A 39 -34.27 29.30 -1.90
C GLN A 39 -33.03 29.83 -2.64
N GLY A 40 -33.02 29.68 -3.97
CA GLY A 40 -32.10 30.33 -4.90
C GLY A 40 -32.79 30.61 -6.25
N PRO A 41 -32.49 31.75 -6.93
CA PRO A 41 -33.25 32.17 -8.11
C PRO A 41 -32.92 31.33 -9.35
N ALA A 42 -33.94 31.14 -10.19
CA ALA A 42 -33.95 30.28 -11.36
C ALA A 42 -32.90 30.65 -12.42
N VAL A 43 -31.92 29.78 -12.64
CA VAL A 43 -31.03 29.84 -13.81
C VAL A 43 -30.78 28.41 -14.32
N HIS A 44 -31.11 28.19 -15.59
CA HIS A 44 -30.89 27.01 -16.44
C HIS A 44 -31.06 25.61 -15.81
N LYS A 45 -32.23 25.01 -16.06
CA LYS A 45 -32.49 23.58 -15.83
C LYS A 45 -31.62 22.72 -16.75
N HIS A 46 -30.42 22.37 -16.30
CA HIS A 46 -29.85 21.07 -16.66
C HIS A 46 -30.58 20.02 -15.84
N GLN A 47 -31.25 19.12 -16.54
CA GLN A 47 -32.03 18.03 -15.98
C GLN A 47 -31.06 17.06 -15.29
N TYR A 48 -30.71 17.33 -14.03
CA TYR A 48 -30.02 16.36 -13.19
C TYR A 48 -30.99 15.21 -12.94
N SER A 49 -30.80 14.13 -13.69
CA SER A 49 -31.36 12.83 -13.38
C SER A 49 -30.94 12.47 -11.95
N SER A 50 -31.91 12.29 -11.07
CA SER A 50 -31.74 11.79 -9.70
C SER A 50 -31.23 10.34 -9.64
N ASN A 51 -30.77 9.79 -10.76
CA ASN A 51 -30.15 8.47 -10.90
C ASN A 51 -28.60 8.55 -10.94
N ALA A 52 -28.00 9.69 -10.59
CA ALA A 52 -26.54 9.87 -10.58
C ALA A 52 -25.84 9.23 -9.37
N VAL A 53 -26.34 8.10 -8.86
CA VAL A 53 -25.42 7.06 -8.40
C VAL A 53 -24.86 6.50 -9.69
N THR A 54 -23.86 7.17 -10.26
CA THR A 54 -23.12 6.68 -11.41
C THR A 54 -22.77 5.24 -11.10
N ASP A 55 -23.24 4.29 -11.93
CA ASP A 55 -22.76 2.91 -11.93
C ASP A 55 -21.24 3.00 -12.01
N ILE A 56 -20.57 2.95 -10.87
CA ILE A 56 -19.12 2.86 -10.81
C ILE A 56 -18.85 1.54 -11.48
N ASN A 57 -18.34 1.61 -12.72
CA ASN A 57 -17.95 0.41 -13.42
C ASN A 57 -16.76 -0.17 -12.65
N LEU A 58 -17.06 -1.13 -11.77
CA LEU A 58 -16.09 -1.77 -10.89
C LEU A 58 -14.91 -2.31 -11.70
N ASP A 59 -15.13 -2.71 -12.95
CA ASP A 59 -14.07 -3.24 -13.80
C ASP A 59 -13.00 -2.21 -14.17
N ASN A 60 -13.34 -0.92 -14.11
CA ASN A 60 -12.55 0.15 -14.67
C ASN A 60 -12.10 1.20 -13.64
N VAL A 61 -12.25 0.96 -12.34
CA VAL A 61 -11.96 1.94 -11.28
C VAL A 61 -10.52 2.45 -11.27
N CYS A 62 -9.56 1.64 -11.73
CA CYS A 62 -8.14 1.99 -11.88
C CYS A 62 -7.76 2.41 -13.31
N LYS A 63 -8.72 2.59 -14.22
CA LYS A 63 -8.47 3.11 -15.56
C LYS A 63 -8.59 4.64 -15.55
N LYS A 64 -7.73 5.28 -16.35
CA LYS A 64 -7.61 6.74 -16.41
C LYS A 64 -8.97 7.41 -16.62
N GLY A 65 -9.28 8.40 -15.78
CA GLY A 65 -10.50 9.21 -15.87
C GLY A 65 -11.71 8.64 -15.12
N ASN A 66 -11.60 7.45 -14.53
CA ASN A 66 -12.73 6.83 -13.81
C ASN A 66 -12.75 7.12 -12.32
N THR A 67 -11.58 7.34 -11.70
CA THR A 67 -11.48 7.69 -10.27
C THR A 67 -10.46 8.79 -10.07
N LEU A 68 -10.92 9.97 -9.66
CA LEU A 68 -10.06 11.15 -9.50
C LEU A 68 -8.85 10.89 -8.58
N LEU A 69 -9.07 10.30 -7.40
CA LEU A 69 -7.98 10.03 -6.45
C LEU A 69 -6.98 8.99 -6.98
N TRP A 70 -7.42 8.05 -7.81
CA TRP A 70 -6.52 7.12 -8.47
C TRP A 70 -5.66 7.86 -9.50
N ASP A 71 -6.28 8.68 -10.35
CA ASP A 71 -5.57 9.44 -11.39
C ASP A 71 -4.53 10.39 -10.78
N LEU A 72 -4.89 11.13 -9.73
CA LEU A 72 -4.00 12.11 -9.08
C LEU A 72 -2.71 11.50 -8.50
N VAL A 73 -2.72 10.21 -8.16
CA VAL A 73 -1.55 9.52 -7.60
C VAL A 73 -0.75 8.77 -8.68
N GLN A 74 -1.16 8.83 -9.95
CA GLN A 74 -0.37 8.28 -11.05
C GLN A 74 0.73 9.26 -11.48
N ASP A 75 1.86 8.75 -12.00
CA ASP A 75 3.07 9.52 -12.28
C ASP A 75 2.80 10.68 -13.23
N GLU A 76 1.94 10.48 -14.23
CA GLU A 76 1.61 11.50 -15.23
C GLU A 76 0.94 12.74 -14.64
N ASP A 77 0.13 12.55 -13.60
CA ASP A 77 -0.64 13.63 -12.98
C ASP A 77 0.05 14.12 -11.70
N ALA A 78 0.67 13.22 -10.93
CA ALA A 78 1.37 13.50 -9.69
C ALA A 78 2.55 14.47 -9.87
N ILE A 79 3.30 14.39 -10.99
CA ILE A 79 4.41 15.31 -11.27
C ILE A 79 4.00 16.79 -11.36
N HIS A 80 2.71 17.05 -11.55
CA HIS A 80 2.16 18.41 -11.65
C HIS A 80 1.63 18.94 -10.32
N LEU A 81 1.63 18.11 -9.27
CA LEU A 81 1.13 18.46 -7.95
C LEU A 81 2.31 18.79 -7.01
N SER A 82 2.02 19.59 -5.98
CA SER A 82 2.99 19.77 -4.89
C SER A 82 3.09 18.49 -4.06
N GLU A 83 4.27 18.23 -3.49
CA GLU A 83 4.53 17.03 -2.67
C GLU A 83 3.48 16.81 -1.57
N GLY A 84 3.07 17.89 -0.89
CA GLY A 84 2.02 17.82 0.13
C GLY A 84 0.67 17.35 -0.40
N LEU A 85 0.29 17.76 -1.62
CA LEU A 85 -0.98 17.40 -2.22
C LEU A 85 -0.99 15.94 -2.70
N ILE A 86 0.13 15.44 -3.24
CA ILE A 86 0.29 14.03 -3.62
C ILE A 86 0.12 13.15 -2.38
N ASN A 87 0.81 13.50 -1.29
CA ASN A 87 0.73 12.76 -0.04
C ASN A 87 -0.69 12.71 0.55
N GLU A 88 -1.44 13.82 0.47
CA GLU A 88 -2.84 13.83 0.90
C GLU A 88 -3.75 13.04 -0.05
N ALA A 89 -3.52 13.08 -1.37
CA ALA A 89 -4.24 12.26 -2.33
C ALA A 89 -4.01 10.75 -2.08
N GLU A 90 -2.76 10.33 -1.83
CA GLU A 90 -2.41 8.96 -1.45
C GLU A 90 -3.14 8.51 -0.17
N LYS A 91 -3.18 9.37 0.85
CA LYS A 91 -3.89 9.09 2.11
C LYS A 91 -5.39 8.94 1.89
N LEU A 92 -6.02 9.89 1.19
CA LEU A 92 -7.45 9.88 0.92
C LEU A 92 -7.85 8.66 0.07
N LEU A 93 -7.06 8.33 -0.96
CA LEU A 93 -7.27 7.12 -1.76
C LEU A 93 -7.22 5.88 -0.86
N CYS A 94 -6.17 5.77 -0.04
CA CYS A 94 -6.02 4.65 0.86
C CYS A 94 -7.19 4.53 1.84
N SER A 95 -7.58 5.62 2.51
CA SER A 95 -8.70 5.63 3.44
C SER A 95 -10.00 5.22 2.76
N LEU A 96 -10.26 5.74 1.55
CA LEU A 96 -11.44 5.42 0.78
C LEU A 96 -11.49 3.92 0.42
N VAL A 97 -10.41 3.38 -0.16
CA VAL A 97 -10.37 1.98 -0.60
C VAL A 97 -10.40 1.01 0.58
N CYS A 98 -9.75 1.35 1.69
CA CYS A 98 -9.78 0.54 2.90
C CYS A 98 -11.14 0.60 3.65
N TRP A 99 -11.93 1.67 3.47
CA TRP A 99 -13.27 1.79 4.07
C TRP A 99 -14.36 1.08 3.27
N PHE A 100 -14.18 0.90 1.96
CA PHE A 100 -15.15 0.17 1.15
C PHE A 100 -15.34 -1.25 1.68
N THR A 101 -16.59 -1.61 2.01
CA THR A 101 -16.95 -2.96 2.46
C THR A 101 -16.87 -3.97 1.33
N ASP A 102 -17.06 -3.53 0.08
CA ASP A 102 -17.02 -4.40 -1.10
C ASP A 102 -15.59 -4.88 -1.41
N ARG A 103 -15.39 -6.20 -1.24
CA ARG A 103 -14.12 -6.86 -1.53
C ARG A 103 -13.71 -6.75 -3.00
N GLN A 104 -14.68 -6.70 -3.93
CA GLN A 104 -14.38 -6.64 -5.35
C GLN A 104 -13.66 -5.35 -5.70
N ILE A 105 -14.11 -4.22 -5.15
CA ILE A 105 -13.43 -2.93 -5.32
C ILE A 105 -11.97 -3.03 -4.84
N ARG A 106 -11.74 -3.59 -3.66
CA ARG A 106 -10.37 -3.74 -3.11
C ARG A 106 -9.49 -4.65 -3.98
N MET A 107 -10.05 -5.74 -4.52
CA MET A 107 -9.33 -6.61 -5.47
C MET A 107 -8.97 -5.87 -6.76
N ARG A 108 -9.84 -4.99 -7.28
CA ARG A 108 -9.53 -4.16 -8.46
C ARG A 108 -8.42 -3.16 -8.21
N PHE A 109 -8.33 -2.60 -7.00
CA PHE A 109 -7.19 -1.76 -6.63
C PHE A 109 -5.89 -2.56 -6.48
N ILE A 110 -5.94 -3.82 -6.01
CA ILE A 110 -4.78 -4.71 -6.01
C ILE A 110 -4.30 -4.96 -7.45
N GLU A 111 -5.23 -5.31 -8.36
CA GLU A 111 -4.93 -5.49 -9.78
C GLU A 111 -4.32 -4.24 -10.40
N GLY A 112 -4.90 -3.06 -10.15
CA GLY A 112 -4.37 -1.78 -10.64
C GLY A 112 -2.96 -1.48 -10.13
N CYS A 113 -2.67 -1.78 -8.85
CA CYS A 113 -1.32 -1.65 -8.30
C CYS A 113 -0.32 -2.58 -8.99
N LEU A 114 -0.72 -3.83 -9.29
CA LEU A 114 0.14 -4.79 -9.96
C LEU A 114 0.30 -4.49 -11.47
N GLU A 115 -0.72 -3.93 -12.11
CA GLU A 115 -0.63 -3.37 -13.47
C GLU A 115 0.39 -2.21 -13.52
N ASN A 116 0.42 -1.37 -12.50
CA ASN A 116 1.42 -0.32 -12.35
C ASN A 116 2.86 -0.87 -12.24
N LEU A 117 3.08 -1.91 -11.43
CA LEU A 117 4.36 -2.62 -11.37
C LEU A 117 4.77 -3.19 -12.74
N ALA A 118 3.84 -3.85 -13.43
CA ALA A 118 4.08 -4.44 -14.74
C ALA A 118 4.50 -3.40 -15.79
N ASN A 119 4.01 -2.17 -15.66
CA ASN A 119 4.32 -1.05 -16.56
C ASN A 119 5.44 -0.14 -16.06
N ASN A 120 6.05 -0.45 -14.90
CA ASN A 120 7.07 0.39 -14.25
C ASN A 120 6.61 1.84 -14.00
N ARG A 121 5.33 2.04 -13.65
CA ARG A 121 4.75 3.37 -13.34
C ARG A 121 4.12 3.37 -11.96
N SER A 122 4.22 4.49 -11.25
CA SER A 122 3.54 4.72 -9.96
C SER A 122 3.76 3.61 -8.94
N VAL A 123 4.99 3.06 -8.98
CA VAL A 123 5.36 1.87 -8.23
C VAL A 123 5.39 2.17 -6.74
N VAL A 124 5.93 3.32 -6.35
CA VAL A 124 6.01 3.72 -4.93
C VAL A 124 4.63 3.76 -4.28
N VAL A 125 3.68 4.45 -4.91
CA VAL A 125 2.29 4.52 -4.44
C VAL A 125 1.68 3.12 -4.36
N SER A 126 1.86 2.33 -5.42
CA SER A 126 1.29 0.98 -5.53
C SER A 126 1.83 0.05 -4.42
N LEU A 127 3.14 0.05 -4.19
CA LEU A 127 3.78 -0.74 -3.14
C LEU A 127 3.42 -0.28 -1.72
N ARG A 128 3.11 1.00 -1.52
CA ARG A 128 2.58 1.50 -0.23
C ARG A 128 1.12 1.10 -0.01
N LEU A 129 0.33 1.02 -1.08
CA LEU A 129 -1.10 0.74 -1.01
C LEU A 129 -1.37 -0.77 -0.83
N LEU A 130 -0.61 -1.64 -1.50
CA LEU A 130 -0.80 -3.10 -1.47
C LEU A 130 -0.86 -3.69 -0.04
N PRO A 131 0.10 -3.43 0.88
CA PRO A 131 0.03 -3.97 2.24
C PRO A 131 -1.22 -3.53 2.99
N LYS A 132 -1.65 -2.29 2.78
CA LYS A 132 -2.85 -1.73 3.42
C LYS A 132 -4.10 -2.40 2.88
N LEU A 133 -4.16 -2.65 1.57
CA LEU A 133 -5.25 -3.40 0.95
C LEU A 133 -5.31 -4.83 1.46
N PHE A 134 -4.19 -5.54 1.55
CA PHE A 134 -4.15 -6.90 2.10
C PHE A 134 -4.67 -6.94 3.53
N GLY A 135 -4.24 -6.00 4.39
CA GLY A 135 -4.67 -5.93 5.79
C GLY A 135 -6.17 -5.74 5.99
N THR A 136 -6.90 -5.18 5.01
CA THR A 136 -8.37 -5.03 5.11
C THR A 136 -9.11 -6.36 5.10
N PHE A 137 -8.51 -7.44 4.59
CA PHE A 137 -9.14 -8.76 4.53
C PHE A 137 -9.12 -9.48 5.88
N GLN A 138 -8.28 -9.05 6.83
CA GLN A 138 -8.29 -9.55 8.21
C GLN A 138 -9.53 -9.10 9.00
N GLN A 139 -10.09 -7.93 8.68
CA GLN A 139 -11.03 -7.21 9.55
C GLN A 139 -12.45 -7.81 9.59
N PHE A 140 -12.79 -8.75 8.70
CA PHE A 140 -14.18 -9.19 8.51
C PHE A 140 -14.47 -10.66 8.83
N GLY A 141 -13.53 -11.39 9.46
CA GLY A 141 -13.75 -12.78 9.91
C GLY A 141 -14.20 -13.73 8.78
N SER A 142 -13.86 -13.40 7.54
CA SER A 142 -14.29 -14.14 6.35
C SER A 142 -13.35 -15.32 6.07
N SER A 143 -13.75 -16.28 5.24
CA SER A 143 -12.86 -17.37 4.77
C SER A 143 -11.65 -16.86 3.96
N TYR A 144 -11.64 -15.57 3.61
CA TYR A 144 -10.59 -14.88 2.89
C TYR A 144 -9.88 -13.95 3.87
N ASP A 145 -8.78 -14.43 4.43
CA ASP A 145 -7.92 -13.65 5.31
C ASP A 145 -6.77 -13.00 4.53
N THR A 146 -5.91 -12.26 5.23
CA THR A 146 -4.72 -11.62 4.65
C THR A 146 -3.84 -12.62 3.91
N HIS A 147 -3.67 -13.84 4.44
CA HIS A 147 -2.89 -14.89 3.78
C HIS A 147 -3.50 -15.28 2.45
N TRP A 148 -4.81 -15.50 2.41
CA TRP A 148 -5.50 -15.85 1.17
C TRP A 148 -5.34 -14.78 0.10
N ILE A 149 -5.56 -13.50 0.42
CA ILE A 149 -5.50 -12.43 -0.58
C ILE A 149 -4.06 -12.23 -1.09
N THR A 150 -3.06 -12.35 -0.22
CA THR A 150 -1.65 -12.32 -0.62
C THR A 150 -1.31 -13.49 -1.55
N MET A 151 -1.76 -14.71 -1.22
CA MET A 151 -1.53 -15.88 -2.06
C MET A 151 -2.31 -15.83 -3.38
N TRP A 152 -3.49 -15.20 -3.40
CA TRP A 152 -4.23 -14.94 -4.63
C TRP A 152 -3.47 -13.95 -5.52
N ALA A 153 -2.98 -12.83 -4.97
CA ALA A 153 -2.18 -11.86 -5.71
C ALA A 153 -0.92 -12.49 -6.30
N GLU A 154 -0.27 -13.40 -5.55
CA GLU A 154 0.86 -14.15 -6.07
C GLU A 154 0.45 -15.11 -7.20
N LYS A 155 -0.54 -15.99 -6.96
CA LYS A 155 -0.85 -17.09 -7.90
C LYS A 155 -1.55 -16.61 -9.17
N GLU A 156 -2.45 -15.65 -9.06
CA GLU A 156 -3.28 -15.20 -10.18
C GLU A 156 -2.64 -14.01 -10.92
N LEU A 157 -1.89 -13.16 -10.20
CA LEU A 157 -1.34 -11.91 -10.74
C LEU A 157 0.19 -11.88 -10.80
N ASN A 158 0.87 -12.94 -10.35
CA ASN A 158 2.34 -13.06 -10.35
C ASN A 158 3.03 -11.92 -9.59
N MET A 159 2.46 -11.52 -8.44
CA MET A 159 2.90 -10.36 -7.66
C MET A 159 4.42 -10.30 -7.44
N MET A 160 5.05 -11.38 -6.98
CA MET A 160 6.49 -11.37 -6.71
C MET A 160 7.31 -11.27 -7.99
N LYS A 161 6.89 -11.91 -9.08
CA LYS A 161 7.55 -11.76 -10.39
C LYS A 161 7.51 -10.29 -10.84
N LEU A 162 6.35 -9.65 -10.77
CA LEU A 162 6.20 -8.24 -11.14
C LEU A 162 7.05 -7.31 -10.26
N PHE A 163 7.12 -7.58 -8.96
CA PHE A 163 7.99 -6.86 -8.04
C PHE A 163 9.47 -6.97 -8.44
N PHE A 164 9.94 -8.19 -8.69
CA PHE A 164 11.36 -8.43 -9.01
C PHE A 164 11.75 -7.90 -10.39
N ASP A 165 10.91 -8.09 -11.40
CA ASP A 165 11.11 -7.51 -12.74
C ASP A 165 11.22 -5.98 -12.65
N ASN A 166 10.35 -5.34 -11.87
CA ASN A 166 10.41 -3.90 -11.64
C ASN A 166 11.68 -3.47 -10.89
N LEU A 167 12.07 -4.18 -9.84
CA LEU A 167 13.27 -3.87 -9.06
C LEU A 167 14.52 -3.88 -9.96
N ILE A 168 14.66 -4.92 -10.78
CA ILE A 168 15.76 -5.04 -11.75
C ILE A 168 15.75 -3.86 -12.71
N HIS A 169 14.60 -3.57 -13.32
CA HIS A 169 14.45 -2.45 -14.25
C HIS A 169 14.79 -1.10 -13.60
N TYR A 170 14.31 -0.86 -12.38
CA TYR A 170 14.56 0.37 -11.63
C TYR A 170 16.04 0.57 -11.33
N ILE A 171 16.71 -0.45 -10.75
CA ILE A 171 18.13 -0.34 -10.40
C ILE A 171 19.01 -0.20 -11.64
N GLN A 172 18.69 -0.89 -12.74
CA GLN A 172 19.39 -0.68 -14.01
C GLN A 172 19.24 0.76 -14.51
N ALA A 173 18.03 1.33 -14.45
CA ALA A 173 17.80 2.72 -14.85
C ALA A 173 18.55 3.73 -13.96
N VAL A 174 18.70 3.46 -12.66
CA VAL A 174 19.50 4.27 -11.72
C VAL A 174 20.98 4.19 -12.07
N ARG A 175 21.52 2.97 -12.23
CA ARG A 175 22.94 2.74 -12.59
C ARG A 175 23.33 3.38 -13.91
N GLU A 176 22.43 3.36 -14.88
CA GLU A 176 22.62 4.00 -16.19
C GLU A 176 22.31 5.51 -16.18
N ARG A 177 21.97 6.09 -15.02
CA ARG A 177 21.61 7.51 -14.84
C ARG A 177 20.44 7.97 -15.73
N ARG A 178 19.55 7.03 -16.09
CA ARG A 178 18.32 7.30 -16.85
C ARG A 178 17.16 7.70 -15.94
N HIS A 179 17.21 7.32 -14.66
CA HIS A 179 16.19 7.65 -13.68
C HIS A 179 16.36 9.10 -13.18
N LYS A 180 15.28 9.90 -13.22
CA LYS A 180 15.33 11.35 -12.93
C LYS A 180 14.91 11.73 -11.50
N HIS A 181 14.43 10.79 -10.69
CA HIS A 181 14.01 11.01 -9.30
C HIS A 181 13.06 12.22 -9.12
N THR A 182 12.08 12.35 -10.02
CA THR A 182 11.18 13.52 -10.07
C THR A 182 10.23 13.58 -8.89
N LEU A 183 9.71 12.43 -8.44
CA LEU A 183 8.72 12.34 -7.35
C LEU A 183 9.33 11.83 -6.05
N TYR A 184 10.25 10.86 -6.14
CA TYR A 184 10.85 10.20 -4.99
C TYR A 184 12.37 10.08 -5.16
N SER A 185 13.09 10.26 -4.06
CA SER A 185 14.53 10.03 -4.00
C SER A 185 14.85 8.55 -4.18
N HIS A 186 16.11 8.23 -4.52
CA HIS A 186 16.56 6.85 -4.68
C HIS A 186 16.34 6.03 -3.39
N SER A 187 16.74 6.59 -2.25
CA SER A 187 16.52 5.99 -0.93
C SER A 187 15.03 5.76 -0.63
N ALA A 188 14.14 6.71 -0.93
CA ALA A 188 12.70 6.54 -0.69
C ALA A 188 12.09 5.37 -1.52
N GLU A 189 12.51 5.24 -2.78
CA GLU A 189 12.12 4.15 -3.67
C GLU A 189 12.58 2.77 -3.16
N VAL A 190 13.82 2.68 -2.66
CA VAL A 190 14.37 1.44 -2.07
C VAL A 190 13.66 1.10 -0.77
N GLN A 191 13.47 2.09 0.10
CA GLN A 191 12.81 1.90 1.39
C GLN A 191 11.39 1.35 1.23
N VAL A 192 10.62 1.88 0.28
CA VAL A 192 9.25 1.40 0.04
C VAL A 192 9.23 -0.04 -0.48
N ARG A 193 10.19 -0.43 -1.32
CA ARG A 193 10.34 -1.82 -1.77
C ARG A 193 10.66 -2.77 -0.61
N LEU A 194 11.58 -2.39 0.27
CA LEU A 194 11.93 -3.17 1.46
C LEU A 194 10.76 -3.23 2.48
N GLN A 195 10.00 -2.15 2.64
CA GLN A 195 8.79 -2.13 3.47
C GLN A 195 7.73 -3.07 2.92
N PHE A 196 7.49 -3.06 1.61
CA PHE A 196 6.58 -4.01 0.96
C PHE A 196 6.99 -5.47 1.25
N LEU A 197 8.26 -5.80 1.07
CA LEU A 197 8.77 -7.15 1.37
C LEU A 197 8.61 -7.51 2.84
N THR A 198 8.89 -6.58 3.76
CA THR A 198 8.67 -6.76 5.21
C THR A 198 7.21 -7.10 5.52
N CYS A 199 6.27 -6.41 4.88
CA CYS A 199 4.85 -6.66 5.08
C CYS A 199 4.44 -8.04 4.52
N VAL A 200 4.84 -8.34 3.28
CA VAL A 200 4.50 -9.60 2.60
C VAL A 200 5.07 -10.81 3.35
N PHE A 201 6.34 -10.76 3.73
CA PHE A 201 7.03 -11.85 4.44
C PHE A 201 6.94 -11.72 5.96
N SER A 202 5.79 -11.27 6.45
CA SER A 202 5.44 -11.32 7.87
C SER A 202 4.43 -12.40 8.16
N THR A 203 4.44 -12.95 9.38
CA THR A 203 3.46 -13.97 9.84
C THR A 203 2.00 -13.51 9.70
N LEU A 204 1.75 -12.20 9.67
CA LEU A 204 0.45 -11.60 9.40
C LEU A 204 0.15 -11.42 7.90
N GLY A 205 1.18 -11.19 7.09
CA GLY A 205 1.06 -10.88 5.66
C GLY A 205 0.91 -12.10 4.75
N SER A 206 1.59 -13.21 5.08
CA SER A 206 1.51 -14.45 4.30
C SER A 206 1.83 -15.69 5.14
N PRO A 207 1.52 -16.90 4.64
CA PRO A 207 1.93 -18.14 5.31
C PRO A 207 3.44 -18.34 5.35
N ASP A 208 3.96 -18.94 6.42
CA ASP A 208 5.40 -19.17 6.65
C ASP A 208 6.12 -20.01 5.56
N HIS A 209 5.39 -20.74 4.73
CA HIS A 209 5.95 -21.49 3.60
C HIS A 209 6.13 -20.64 2.35
N PHE A 210 5.52 -19.45 2.30
CA PHE A 210 5.75 -18.47 1.26
C PHE A 210 7.03 -17.70 1.58
N ARG A 211 8.11 -18.06 0.87
CA ARG A 211 9.47 -17.56 1.12
C ARG A 211 10.14 -17.16 -0.18
N LEU A 212 11.21 -16.38 -0.07
CA LEU A 212 12.07 -16.08 -1.20
C LEU A 212 12.81 -17.33 -1.66
N SER A 213 12.91 -17.48 -2.98
CA SER A 213 13.83 -18.43 -3.61
C SER A 213 15.27 -17.91 -3.56
N LEU A 214 16.24 -18.81 -3.80
CA LEU A 214 17.66 -18.43 -3.88
C LEU A 214 17.91 -17.36 -4.96
N GLU A 215 17.28 -17.52 -6.13
CA GLU A 215 17.38 -16.56 -7.24
C GLU A 215 16.86 -15.18 -6.82
N GLN A 216 15.73 -15.11 -6.13
CA GLN A 216 15.19 -13.85 -5.64
C GLN A 216 16.09 -13.20 -4.58
N VAL A 217 16.71 -13.99 -3.70
CA VAL A 217 17.71 -13.50 -2.74
C VAL A 217 18.94 -12.94 -3.47
N ASP A 218 19.41 -13.59 -4.52
CA ASP A 218 20.50 -13.09 -5.36
C ASP A 218 20.14 -11.78 -6.07
N VAL A 219 18.91 -11.67 -6.58
CA VAL A 219 18.42 -10.43 -7.18
C VAL A 219 18.40 -9.31 -6.15
N LEU A 220 17.87 -9.52 -4.93
CA LEU A 220 17.90 -8.52 -3.86
C LEU A 220 19.32 -8.10 -3.51
N TRP A 221 20.23 -9.07 -3.37
CA TRP A 221 21.63 -8.79 -3.07
C TRP A 221 22.27 -7.92 -4.15
N HIS A 222 22.18 -8.35 -5.40
CA HIS A 222 22.76 -7.63 -6.53
C HIS A 222 22.12 -6.26 -6.73
N CYS A 223 20.81 -6.14 -6.52
CA CYS A 223 20.10 -4.88 -6.74
C CYS A 223 20.30 -3.86 -5.62
N LEU A 224 20.37 -4.31 -4.36
CA LEU A 224 20.26 -3.43 -3.20
C LEU A 224 21.48 -3.42 -2.29
N VAL A 225 22.17 -4.56 -2.11
CA VAL A 225 23.38 -4.64 -1.25
C VAL A 225 24.61 -4.15 -2.00
N GLU A 226 24.69 -4.43 -3.30
CA GLU A 226 25.75 -3.90 -4.17
C GLU A 226 25.47 -2.46 -4.64
N ASP A 227 24.38 -1.83 -4.17
CA ASP A 227 24.10 -0.43 -4.44
C ASP A 227 24.98 0.50 -3.60
N SER A 228 25.45 1.60 -4.17
CA SER A 228 26.39 2.50 -3.49
C SER A 228 25.75 3.41 -2.43
N GLU A 229 24.43 3.61 -2.47
CA GLU A 229 23.73 4.55 -1.60
C GLU A 229 22.87 3.83 -0.55
N CYS A 230 22.17 2.76 -0.94
CA CYS A 230 21.14 2.13 -0.10
C CYS A 230 21.51 0.76 0.48
N TYR A 231 22.79 0.37 0.43
CA TYR A 231 23.23 -0.94 0.92
C TYR A 231 22.94 -1.15 2.41
N ASP A 232 23.03 -0.11 3.24
CA ASP A 232 22.78 -0.19 4.68
C ASP A 232 21.33 -0.60 4.99
N ASP A 233 20.35 -0.02 4.28
CA ASP A 233 18.94 -0.38 4.41
C ASP A 233 18.68 -1.85 4.02
N ALA A 234 19.33 -2.30 2.95
CA ALA A 234 19.21 -3.67 2.46
C ALA A 234 19.83 -4.69 3.44
N LEU A 235 21.04 -4.42 3.93
CA LEU A 235 21.72 -5.26 4.92
C LEU A 235 20.92 -5.31 6.23
N HIS A 236 20.39 -4.18 6.67
CA HIS A 236 19.52 -4.13 7.84
C HIS A 236 18.24 -4.95 7.65
N TRP A 237 17.63 -4.89 6.45
CA TRP A 237 16.47 -5.73 6.12
C TRP A 237 16.81 -7.23 6.19
N PHE A 238 17.91 -7.66 5.57
CA PHE A 238 18.38 -9.05 5.64
C PHE A 238 18.65 -9.51 7.08
N LEU A 239 19.28 -8.66 7.89
CA LEU A 239 19.55 -8.95 9.31
C LEU A 239 18.26 -9.12 10.10
N ASN A 240 17.24 -8.31 9.83
CA ASN A 240 15.96 -8.38 10.54
C ASN A 240 15.19 -9.66 10.25
N GLN A 241 15.39 -10.30 9.09
CA GLN A 241 14.81 -11.62 8.82
C GLN A 241 15.34 -12.70 9.78
N VAL A 242 16.58 -12.56 10.28
CA VAL A 242 17.16 -13.48 11.28
C VAL A 242 16.68 -13.14 12.69
N ARG A 243 16.59 -11.84 13.00
CA ARG A 243 16.34 -11.36 14.37
C ARG A 243 14.87 -11.38 14.76
N SER A 244 13.97 -11.13 13.80
CA SER A 244 12.54 -11.05 14.07
C SER A 244 11.89 -12.42 13.94
N LYS A 245 11.06 -12.78 14.92
CA LYS A 245 10.24 -14.00 14.86
C LYS A 245 9.01 -13.83 13.95
N ASP A 246 8.65 -12.58 13.65
CA ASP A 246 7.49 -12.24 12.83
C ASP A 246 7.84 -12.10 11.35
N GLN A 247 9.08 -12.44 10.97
CA GLN A 247 9.58 -12.35 9.61
C GLN A 247 10.04 -13.72 9.14
N HIS A 248 9.68 -14.07 7.91
CA HIS A 248 9.92 -15.42 7.38
C HIS A 248 10.41 -15.45 5.94
N ALA A 249 10.89 -14.32 5.39
CA ALA A 249 11.31 -14.25 3.99
C ALA A 249 12.39 -15.26 3.63
N MET A 250 13.26 -15.60 4.60
CA MET A 250 14.41 -16.47 4.42
C MET A 250 14.31 -17.77 5.22
N GLY A 251 14.65 -18.88 4.56
CA GLY A 251 14.81 -20.20 5.18
C GLY A 251 16.27 -20.53 5.47
N MET A 252 16.51 -21.70 6.07
CA MET A 252 17.86 -22.17 6.38
C MET A 252 18.78 -22.23 5.15
N GLU A 253 18.23 -22.59 3.98
CA GLU A 253 18.99 -22.68 2.73
C GLU A 253 19.43 -21.31 2.22
N THR A 254 18.54 -20.31 2.22
CA THR A 254 18.88 -18.94 1.82
C THR A 254 19.88 -18.29 2.78
N TYR A 255 19.82 -18.60 4.08
CA TYR A 255 20.84 -18.14 5.04
C TYR A 255 22.21 -18.73 4.76
N LYS A 256 22.27 -20.05 4.48
CA LYS A 256 23.53 -20.71 4.13
C LYS A 256 24.11 -20.12 2.85
N HIS A 257 23.28 -19.85 1.85
CA HIS A 257 23.68 -19.20 0.60
C HIS A 257 24.34 -17.84 0.84
N LEU A 258 23.65 -16.93 1.55
CA LEU A 258 24.20 -15.61 1.87
C LEU A 258 25.51 -15.69 2.65
N PHE A 259 25.57 -16.54 3.67
CA PHE A 259 26.77 -16.67 4.51
C PHE A 259 27.96 -17.28 3.77
N LEU A 260 27.72 -18.29 2.93
CA LEU A 260 28.80 -19.03 2.26
C LEU A 260 29.28 -18.36 0.98
N GLU A 261 28.38 -17.70 0.24
CA GLU A 261 28.65 -17.22 -1.11
C GLU A 261 28.72 -15.71 -1.23
N LYS A 262 28.15 -14.95 -0.28
CA LYS A 262 28.09 -13.48 -0.39
C LYS A 262 28.88 -12.77 0.69
N VAL A 263 28.65 -13.11 1.96
CA VAL A 263 29.34 -12.48 3.11
C VAL A 263 30.83 -12.80 3.13
N LYS A 264 31.28 -13.92 2.55
CA LYS A 264 32.72 -14.22 2.43
C LYS A 264 33.50 -13.23 1.55
N TRP A 265 32.83 -12.45 0.72
CA TRP A 265 33.46 -11.54 -0.24
C TRP A 265 33.27 -10.06 0.09
N ILE A 266 32.66 -9.76 1.25
CA ILE A 266 32.73 -8.45 1.91
C ILE A 266 33.96 -8.44 2.81
#